data_AF-A0A9D9S9H6-F1
#
_entry.id   AF-A0A9D9S9H6-F1
#
_cell.length_a   1.000
_cell.length_b   1.000
_cell.length_c   1.000
_cell.angle_alpha   90.00
_cell.angle_beta   90.00
_cell.angle_gamma   90.00
#
_symmetry.space_group_name_H-M   'P 1'
#
loop_
_entity.id
_entity.type
_entity.pdbx_description
1 polymer ?
#
loop_
_entity_poly.entity_id
_entity_poly.type
_entity_poly.pdbx_seq_one_letter_code
_entity_poly.pdbx_strand_id
1 'polypeptide(L)' 'KSLGLIVAAGHGLTYRNVAALAAIPEITEFNIGHNIISRAVFVGLNQAVKEMIEAIS' A
#
# COMPACT_ATOMS: atom_id res chain seq x y z
N LYS A 1 18.47 -4.17 -7.23
CA LYS A 1 18.45 -3.01 -8.14
C LYS A 1 19.60 -3.09 -9.16
N SER A 2 19.51 -3.93 -10.20
CA SER A 2 20.59 -4.14 -11.19
C SER A 2 20.51 -3.26 -12.43
N LEU A 3 19.31 -2.75 -12.77
CA LEU A 3 19.07 -1.94 -13.98
C LEU A 3 18.82 -0.45 -13.68
N GLY A 4 19.05 0.00 -12.44
CA GLY A 4 18.80 1.39 -12.03
C GLY A 4 17.31 1.80 -11.95
N LEU A 5 16.38 0.86 -12.12
CA LEU A 5 14.94 1.12 -12.08
C LEU A 5 14.41 1.24 -10.64
N ILE A 6 13.41 2.10 -10.48
CA ILE A 6 12.54 2.20 -9.30
C ILE A 6 11.41 1.19 -9.49
N VAL A 7 11.11 0.41 -8.44
CA VAL A 7 10.06 -0.62 -8.49
C VAL A 7 8.89 -0.17 -7.61
N ALA A 8 7.73 0.00 -8.23
CA ALA A 8 6.46 0.26 -7.54
C ALA A 8 5.54 -0.96 -7.61
N ALA A 9 4.70 -1.15 -6.60
CA ALA A 9 3.66 -2.17 -6.56
C ALA A 9 2.31 -1.53 -6.15
N GLY A 10 1.19 -2.25 -6.23
CA GLY A 10 -0.09 -1.61 -5.88
C GLY A 10 -1.37 -2.38 -6.18
N HIS A 11 -1.44 -3.06 -7.32
CA HIS A 11 -2.68 -3.71 -7.76
C HIS A 11 -3.08 -4.85 -6.81
N GLY A 12 -4.34 -4.85 -6.36
CA GLY A 12 -4.89 -5.89 -5.48
C GLY A 12 -4.41 -5.83 -4.02
N LEU A 13 -3.66 -4.79 -3.63
CA LEU A 13 -3.22 -4.64 -2.25
C LEU A 13 -4.35 -4.26 -1.31
N THR A 14 -4.26 -4.81 -0.11
CA THR A 14 -5.20 -4.67 0.99
C THR A 14 -4.45 -4.44 2.29
N TYR A 15 -5.15 -3.97 3.32
CA TYR A 15 -4.60 -3.84 4.68
C TYR A 15 -4.02 -5.13 5.27
N ARG A 16 -4.38 -6.32 4.72
CA ARG A 16 -3.97 -7.62 5.27
C ARG A 16 -2.75 -8.23 4.56
N ASN A 17 -2.43 -7.79 3.35
CA ASN A 17 -1.36 -8.39 2.54
C ASN A 17 -0.24 -7.41 2.20
N VAL A 18 -0.43 -6.10 2.37
CA VAL A 18 0.55 -5.09 2.01
C VAL A 18 1.85 -5.23 2.80
N ALA A 19 1.79 -5.59 4.08
CA ALA A 19 2.97 -5.77 4.94
C ALA A 19 4.00 -6.78 4.37
N ALA A 20 3.51 -7.88 3.79
CA ALA A 20 4.39 -8.89 3.19
C ALA A 20 5.16 -8.34 1.97
N LEU A 21 4.57 -7.42 1.21
CA LEU A 21 5.26 -6.75 0.10
C LEU A 21 6.11 -5.58 0.58
N ALA A 22 5.69 -4.86 1.62
CA ALA A 22 6.46 -3.77 2.22
C ALA A 22 7.81 -4.26 2.79
N ALA A 23 7.88 -5.52 3.19
CA ALA A 23 9.13 -6.17 3.59
C ALA A 23 10.12 -6.41 2.43
N ILE A 24 9.73 -6.22 1.16
CA ILE A 24 10.61 -6.39 -0.01
C ILE A 24 11.38 -5.08 -0.25
N PRO A 25 12.69 -5.04 0.03
CA PRO A 25 13.47 -3.79 0.01
C PRO A 25 13.62 -3.18 -1.39
N GLU A 26 13.40 -3.97 -2.45
CA GLU A 26 13.39 -3.48 -3.82
C GLU A 26 12.17 -2.62 -4.15
N ILE A 27 11.04 -2.82 -3.47
CA ILE A 27 9.81 -2.05 -3.69
C ILE A 27 9.90 -0.75 -2.91
N THR A 28 9.78 0.37 -3.61
CA THR A 28 9.96 1.70 -3.03
C THR A 28 8.68 2.52 -2.97
N GLU A 29 7.61 2.07 -3.62
CA GLU A 29 6.34 2.80 -3.69
C GLU A 29 5.16 1.83 -3.80
N PHE A 30 4.06 2.18 -3.11
CA PHE A 30 2.78 1.46 -3.19
C PHE A 30 1.65 2.37 -3.67
N ASN A 31 1.09 2.07 -4.85
CA ASN A 31 -0.07 2.78 -5.41
C ASN A 31 -1.36 1.98 -5.18
N ILE A 32 -2.13 2.33 -4.14
CA ILE A 32 -3.29 1.56 -3.69
C ILE A 32 -4.56 2.41 -3.82
N GLY A 33 -5.54 1.93 -4.59
CA GLY A 33 -6.80 2.65 -4.86
C GLY A 33 -8.01 1.99 -4.19
N HIS A 34 -8.56 0.97 -4.84
CA HIS A 34 -9.85 0.35 -4.49
C HIS A 34 -10.00 0.06 -3.00
N ASN A 35 -8.99 -0.58 -2.38
CA ASN A 35 -9.10 -1.00 -0.99
C ASN A 35 -9.16 0.18 0.00
N ILE A 36 -8.42 1.27 -0.25
CA ILE A 36 -8.49 2.50 0.55
C ILE A 36 -9.88 3.13 0.41
N ILE A 37 -10.40 3.25 -0.81
CA ILE A 37 -11.72 3.85 -1.05
C ILE A 37 -12.84 2.99 -0.43
N SER A 38 -12.77 1.66 -0.57
CA SER A 38 -13.71 0.75 0.09
C SER A 38 -13.70 0.91 1.61
N ARG A 39 -12.52 1.07 2.23
CA ARG A 39 -12.42 1.34 3.67
C ARG A 39 -12.94 2.73 4.04
N ALA A 40 -12.68 3.73 3.22
CA ALA A 40 -13.10 5.11 3.44
C ALA A 40 -14.63 5.28 3.52
N VAL A 41 -15.42 4.40 2.89
CA VAL A 41 -16.89 4.38 3.03
C VAL A 41 -17.33 4.19 4.49
N PHE A 42 -16.52 3.53 5.32
CA PHE A 42 -16.84 3.23 6.72
C PHE A 42 -16.21 4.20 7.72
N VAL A 43 -14.98 4.67 7.45
CA VAL A 43 -14.17 5.43 8.42
C VAL A 43 -13.75 6.82 7.94
N GLY A 44 -14.10 7.19 6.70
CA GLY A 44 -13.62 8.39 6.03
C GLY A 44 -12.22 8.21 5.43
N LEU A 45 -11.92 9.00 4.40
CA LEU A 45 -10.68 8.87 3.61
C LEU A 45 -9.41 9.11 4.44
N ASN A 46 -9.43 10.10 5.35
CA ASN A 46 -8.26 10.42 6.18
C ASN A 46 -7.84 9.22 7.05
N GLN A 47 -8.81 8.58 7.71
CA GLN A 47 -8.55 7.42 8.55
C GLN A 47 -8.13 6.21 7.72
N ALA A 48 -8.80 5.96 6.58
CA ALA A 48 -8.45 4.85 5.69
C ALA A 48 -7.00 4.93 5.16
N VAL A 49 -6.52 6.13 4.83
CA VAL A 49 -5.13 6.34 4.40
C VAL A 49 -4.15 6.11 5.55
N LYS A 50 -4.45 6.63 6.75
CA LYS A 50 -3.61 6.41 7.95
C LYS A 50 -3.45 4.93 8.29
N GLU A 51 -4.55 4.19 8.30
CA GLU A 51 -4.54 2.73 8.53
C GLU A 51 -3.70 1.99 7.48
N MET A 52 -3.66 2.47 6.22
CA MET A 52 -2.88 1.83 5.16
C MET A 52 -1.38 2.11 5.36
N ILE A 53 -1.02 3.32 5.77
CA ILE A 53 0.36 3.68 6.12
C ILE A 53 0.86 2.83 7.30
N GLU A 54 0.01 2.64 8.32
CA GLU A 54 0.32 1.78 9.46
C GLU A 54 0.52 0.31 9.03
N ALA A 55 -0.31 -0.20 8.12
CA ALA A 55 -0.16 -1.56 7.60
C ALA A 55 1.08 -1.77 6.70
N ILE A 56 1.64 -0.70 6.13
CA ILE A 56 2.90 -0.71 5.36
C ILE A 56 4.12 -0.70 6.30
N SER A 57 3.98 -0.14 7.50
CA SER A 57 5.07 0.05 8.47
C SER A 57 5.38 -1.22 9.24
#